data_AF-A0A1X2GK00-F1
#
_entry.id   AF-A0A1X2GK00-F1
#
_cell.length_a   1.000
_cell.length_b   1.000
_cell.length_c   1.000
_cell.angle_alpha   90.00
_cell.angle_beta   90.00
_cell.angle_gamma   90.00
#
_symmetry.space_group_name_H-M   'P 1'
#
loop_
_entity.id
_entity.type
_entity.pdbx_description
1 polymer ?
#
loop_
_entity_poly.entity_id
_entity_poly.type
_entity_poly.pdbx_seq_one_letter_code
_entity_poly.pdbx_strand_id
1 'polypeptide(L)'
;MAHTRSVFRQLLREIDQQYTKVANTDLYANELKAIYRQNKSATDPAKIAAMNQTADDLLTFLVSSRKHKDLRERYSTLVMEQKKRVEMSAHRVGLQLPKQYDASEHVEGQVQDRVNKAFHK
;
A
#
# COMPACT_ATOMS: atom_id res chain seq x y z
N MET A 1 -29.34 -18.25 -6.13
CA MET A 1 -29.63 -17.57 -4.84
C MET A 1 -28.51 -17.68 -3.81
N ALA A 2 -27.87 -18.85 -3.61
CA ALA A 2 -26.78 -19.00 -2.61
C ALA A 2 -25.50 -18.19 -2.98
N HIS A 3 -25.12 -18.19 -4.26
CA HIS A 3 -23.97 -17.45 -4.81
C HIS A 3 -24.05 -15.95 -4.51
N THR A 4 -25.12 -15.28 -4.96
CA THR A 4 -25.36 -13.84 -4.75
C THR A 4 -25.23 -13.40 -3.29
N ARG A 5 -25.73 -14.21 -2.35
CA ARG A 5 -25.60 -13.92 -0.91
C ARG A 5 -24.18 -14.09 -0.40
N SER A 6 -23.42 -15.03 -0.96
CA SER A 6 -22.00 -15.22 -0.63
C SER A 6 -21.17 -14.03 -1.09
N VAL A 7 -21.31 -13.64 -2.37
CA VAL A 7 -20.61 -12.51 -2.97
C VAL A 7 -20.93 -11.21 -2.25
N PHE A 8 -22.20 -10.97 -1.94
CA PHE A 8 -22.62 -9.81 -1.15
C PHE A 8 -21.92 -9.72 0.21
N ARG A 9 -21.81 -10.84 0.94
CA ARG A 9 -21.11 -10.87 2.24
C ARG A 9 -19.62 -10.63 2.09
N GLN A 10 -19.01 -11.15 1.03
CA GLN A 10 -17.59 -10.94 0.74
C GLN A 10 -17.33 -9.47 0.38
N LEU A 11 -18.15 -8.86 -0.48
CA LEU A 11 -18.09 -7.44 -0.81
C LEU A 11 -18.22 -6.56 0.44
N LEU A 12 -19.20 -6.84 1.31
CA LEU A 12 -19.35 -6.08 2.55
C LEU A 12 -18.11 -6.17 3.44
N ARG A 13 -17.49 -7.35 3.57
CA ARG A 13 -16.27 -7.53 4.36
C ARG A 13 -15.09 -6.76 3.78
N GLU A 14 -14.93 -6.79 2.45
CA GLU A 14 -13.85 -6.07 1.77
C GLU A 14 -14.03 -4.55 1.89
N ILE A 15 -15.24 -4.04 1.69
CA ILE A 15 -15.54 -2.60 1.84
C ILE A 15 -15.33 -2.16 3.28
N ASP A 16 -15.81 -2.95 4.25
CA ASP A 16 -15.66 -2.61 5.66
C ASP A 16 -14.19 -2.52 6.07
N GLN A 17 -13.39 -3.49 5.63
CA GLN A 17 -11.96 -3.55 5.91
C GLN A 17 -11.17 -2.41 5.23
N GLN A 18 -11.49 -2.05 3.99
CA GLN A 18 -10.70 -1.10 3.19
C GLN A 18 -11.14 0.36 3.38
N TYR A 19 -12.44 0.62 3.55
CA TYR A 19 -13.00 1.96 3.54
C TYR A 19 -13.66 2.34 4.86
N THR A 20 -14.60 1.53 5.37
CA THR A 20 -15.39 1.90 6.56
C THR A 20 -14.52 2.05 7.81
N LYS A 21 -13.64 1.08 8.08
CA LYS A 21 -12.71 1.14 9.22
C LYS A 21 -11.69 2.27 9.09
N VAL A 22 -11.30 2.64 7.87
CA VAL A 22 -10.30 3.68 7.61
C VAL A 22 -10.93 5.07 7.69
N ALA A 23 -12.12 5.26 7.13
CA ALA A 23 -12.84 6.53 7.10
C ALA A 23 -13.78 6.75 8.30
N ASN A 24 -13.90 5.76 9.19
CA ASN A 24 -14.84 5.73 10.33
C ASN A 24 -16.29 6.10 9.93
N THR A 25 -16.73 5.63 8.76
CA THR A 25 -18.01 6.03 8.16
C THR A 25 -18.69 4.84 7.47
N ASP A 26 -19.96 4.60 7.81
CA ASP A 26 -20.76 3.47 7.29
C ASP A 26 -21.39 3.72 5.90
N LEU A 27 -21.11 4.86 5.29
CA LEU A 27 -21.71 5.31 4.02
C LEU A 27 -21.59 4.25 2.93
N TYR A 28 -20.38 3.74 2.68
CA TYR A 28 -20.12 2.78 1.59
C TYR A 28 -20.85 1.45 1.79
N ALA A 29 -20.90 0.95 3.02
CA ALA A 29 -21.63 -0.27 3.35
C ALA A 29 -23.15 -0.08 3.21
N ASN A 30 -23.66 1.10 3.54
CA ASN A 30 -25.08 1.43 3.41
C ASN A 30 -25.51 1.63 1.95
N GLU A 31 -24.68 2.27 1.12
CA GLU A 31 -24.90 2.37 -0.33
C GLU A 31 -24.94 0.98 -0.99
N LEU A 32 -23.99 0.09 -0.65
CA LEU A 32 -24.01 -1.28 -1.18
C LEU A 32 -25.30 -2.02 -0.78
N LYS A 33 -25.73 -1.89 0.48
CA LYS A 33 -27.00 -2.47 0.95
C LYS A 33 -28.20 -1.87 0.19
N ALA A 34 -28.19 -0.58 -0.09
CA ALA A 34 -29.26 0.11 -0.82
C ALA A 34 -29.38 -0.44 -2.25
N ILE A 35 -28.25 -0.58 -2.96
CA ILE A 35 -28.21 -1.15 -4.33
C ILE A 35 -28.78 -2.57 -4.35
N TYR A 36 -28.38 -3.44 -3.41
CA TYR A 36 -28.89 -4.81 -3.34
C TYR A 36 -30.38 -4.87 -2.97
N ARG A 37 -30.87 -3.93 -2.15
CA ARG A 37 -32.31 -3.82 -1.82
C ARG A 37 -33.13 -3.34 -3.00
N GLN A 38 -32.65 -2.35 -3.75
CA GLN A 38 -33.31 -1.82 -4.95
C GLN A 38 -33.49 -2.89 -6.02
N ASN A 39 -32.50 -3.78 -6.17
CA ASN A 39 -32.52 -4.83 -7.19
C ASN A 39 -33.12 -6.16 -6.70
N LYS A 40 -33.73 -6.18 -5.51
CA LYS A 40 -34.34 -7.40 -4.94
C LYS A 40 -35.53 -7.91 -5.76
N SER A 41 -36.27 -7.01 -6.42
CA SER A 41 -37.47 -7.32 -7.22
C SER A 41 -37.17 -7.60 -8.69
N ALA A 42 -35.89 -7.67 -9.09
CA ALA A 42 -35.54 -8.04 -10.44
C ALA A 42 -35.94 -9.52 -10.71
N THR A 43 -36.78 -9.73 -11.73
CA THR A 43 -37.28 -11.06 -12.11
C THR A 43 -36.58 -11.61 -13.36
N ASP A 44 -35.99 -10.74 -14.18
CA ASP A 44 -35.33 -11.13 -15.43
C ASP A 44 -34.03 -11.90 -15.16
N PRO A 45 -33.93 -13.19 -15.55
CA PRO A 45 -32.76 -14.01 -15.30
C PRO A 45 -31.49 -13.51 -16.00
N ALA A 46 -31.60 -12.89 -17.18
CA ALA A 46 -30.44 -12.37 -17.90
C ALA A 46 -29.83 -11.17 -17.15
N LYS A 47 -30.69 -10.27 -16.67
CA LYS A 47 -30.29 -9.14 -15.83
C LYS A 47 -29.68 -9.60 -14.52
N ILE A 48 -30.26 -10.59 -13.84
CA ILE A 48 -29.71 -11.13 -12.59
C ILE A 48 -28.31 -11.73 -12.81
N ALA A 49 -28.11 -12.46 -13.90
CA ALA A 49 -26.80 -13.02 -14.25
C ALA A 49 -25.75 -11.93 -14.47
N ALA A 50 -26.09 -10.89 -15.24
CA ALA A 50 -25.19 -9.75 -15.49
C ALA A 50 -24.81 -9.00 -14.19
N MET A 51 -25.77 -8.83 -13.27
CA MET A 51 -25.52 -8.19 -11.98
C MET A 51 -24.63 -9.03 -11.06
N ASN A 52 -24.81 -10.35 -11.06
CA ASN A 52 -23.93 -11.24 -10.31
C ASN A 52 -22.50 -11.20 -10.88
N GLN A 53 -22.36 -11.21 -12.21
CA GLN A 53 -21.04 -11.09 -12.85
C GLN A 53 -20.36 -9.77 -12.45
N THR A 54 -21.10 -8.66 -12.50
CA THR A 54 -20.57 -7.35 -12.08
C THR A 54 -20.13 -7.37 -10.60
N ALA A 55 -20.88 -8.04 -9.73
CA ALA A 55 -20.52 -8.17 -8.33
C ALA A 55 -19.25 -9.00 -8.12
N ASP A 56 -19.07 -10.06 -8.91
CA ASP A 56 -17.86 -10.91 -8.89
C ASP A 56 -16.62 -10.15 -9.41
N ASP A 57 -16.79 -9.36 -10.47
CA ASP A 57 -15.72 -8.52 -11.03
C ASP A 57 -15.28 -7.44 -10.03
N LEU A 58 -16.25 -6.78 -9.38
CA LEU A 58 -15.99 -5.81 -8.33
C LEU A 58 -15.29 -6.44 -7.12
N LEU A 59 -15.71 -7.63 -6.70
CA LEU A 59 -15.05 -8.34 -5.62
C LEU A 59 -13.58 -8.64 -5.96
N THR A 60 -13.34 -9.12 -7.18
CA THR A 60 -11.98 -9.41 -7.67
C THR A 60 -11.13 -8.15 -7.71
N PHE A 61 -11.69 -7.03 -8.16
CA PHE A 61 -11.02 -5.73 -8.14
C PHE A 61 -10.66 -5.28 -6.73
N LEU A 62 -11.60 -5.35 -5.77
CA LEU A 62 -11.33 -4.91 -4.39
C LEU A 62 -10.26 -5.78 -3.71
N VAL A 63 -10.33 -7.10 -3.88
CA VAL A 63 -9.34 -8.03 -3.33
C VAL A 63 -7.96 -7.79 -3.93
N SER A 64 -7.88 -7.61 -5.25
CA SER A 64 -6.61 -7.33 -5.93
C SER A 64 -6.04 -5.97 -5.55
N SER A 65 -6.87 -4.94 -5.38
CA SER A 65 -6.47 -3.60 -4.92
C SER A 65 -5.83 -3.64 -3.53
N ARG A 66 -6.47 -4.31 -2.55
CA ARG A 66 -5.87 -4.51 -1.22
C ARG A 66 -4.55 -5.27 -1.31
N LYS A 67 -4.53 -6.40 -2.02
CA LYS A 67 -3.30 -7.20 -2.16
C LYS A 67 -2.18 -6.41 -2.81
N HIS A 68 -2.50 -5.61 -3.83
CA HIS A 68 -1.54 -4.72 -4.47
C HIS A 68 -1.01 -3.67 -3.50
N LYS A 69 -1.87 -3.05 -2.69
CA LYS A 69 -1.45 -2.12 -1.63
C LYS A 69 -0.51 -2.81 -0.63
N ASP A 70 -0.87 -4.00 -0.14
CA ASP A 70 -0.06 -4.77 0.81
C ASP A 70 1.31 -5.15 0.21
N LEU A 71 1.33 -5.60 -1.05
CA LEU A 71 2.57 -5.91 -1.76
C LEU A 71 3.42 -4.65 -1.94
N ARG A 72 2.80 -3.54 -2.32
CA ARG A 72 3.49 -2.27 -2.46
C ARG A 72 4.07 -1.80 -1.13
N GLU A 73 3.36 -1.96 -0.02
CA GLU A 73 3.88 -1.59 1.30
C GLU A 73 5.07 -2.46 1.68
N ARG A 74 4.92 -3.79 1.61
CA ARG A 74 6.00 -4.75 1.93
C ARG A 74 7.24 -4.58 1.07
N TYR A 75 7.05 -4.33 -0.22
CA TYR A 75 8.12 -4.27 -1.19
C TYR A 75 8.52 -2.84 -1.59
N SER A 76 7.88 -1.78 -1.09
CA SER A 76 8.36 -0.41 -1.32
C SER A 76 9.65 -0.11 -0.54
N THR A 77 9.91 -0.86 0.54
CA THR A 77 11.21 -0.89 1.22
C THR A 77 12.34 -1.36 0.28
N LEU A 78 12.06 -2.10 -0.80
CA LEU A 78 13.06 -2.40 -1.83
C LEU A 78 13.54 -1.13 -2.57
N VAL A 79 12.75 -0.06 -2.60
CA VAL A 79 13.20 1.22 -3.19
C VAL A 79 14.25 1.88 -2.27
N MET A 80 14.12 1.76 -0.94
CA MET A 80 15.22 2.07 0.01
C MET A 80 16.39 1.07 -0.12
N GLU A 81 16.09 -0.18 -0.49
CA GLU A 81 17.08 -1.24 -0.73
C GLU A 81 17.86 -1.08 -2.04
N GLN A 82 17.61 -0.06 -2.86
CA GLN A 82 18.45 0.18 -4.03
C GLN A 82 19.87 0.58 -3.61
N LYS A 83 20.01 1.45 -2.60
CA LYS A 83 21.30 1.76 -1.97
C LYS A 83 21.95 0.51 -1.37
N LYS A 84 21.18 -0.29 -0.64
CA LYS A 84 21.65 -1.55 -0.02
C LYS A 84 22.00 -2.63 -1.05
N ARG A 85 21.32 -2.69 -2.20
CA ARG A 85 21.65 -3.58 -3.32
C ARG A 85 22.93 -3.14 -4.01
N VAL A 86 23.12 -1.84 -4.22
CA VAL A 86 24.38 -1.31 -4.74
C VAL A 86 25.51 -1.61 -3.76
N GLU A 87 25.27 -1.49 -2.46
CA GLU A 87 26.22 -1.82 -1.39
C GLU A 87 26.60 -3.30 -1.39
N MET A 88 25.61 -4.20 -1.40
CA MET A 88 25.85 -5.65 -1.49
C MET A 88 26.58 -6.04 -2.78
N SER A 89 26.29 -5.36 -3.90
CA SER A 89 26.97 -5.60 -5.18
C SER A 89 28.42 -5.11 -5.16
N ALA A 90 28.68 -3.97 -4.53
CA ALA A 90 30.04 -3.46 -4.31
C ALA A 90 30.84 -4.41 -3.41
N HIS A 91 30.25 -4.88 -2.30
CA HIS A 91 30.93 -5.80 -1.39
C HIS A 91 31.28 -7.15 -2.03
N ARG A 92 30.48 -7.64 -2.99
CA ARG A 92 30.78 -8.87 -3.74
C ARG A 92 32.09 -8.82 -4.52
N VAL A 93 32.51 -7.62 -4.93
CA VAL A 93 33.80 -7.39 -5.63
C VAL A 93 34.86 -6.78 -4.71
N GLY A 94 34.63 -6.78 -3.39
CA GLY A 94 35.55 -6.21 -2.40
C GLY A 94 35.57 -4.68 -2.37
N LEU A 95 34.57 -4.02 -2.97
CA LEU A 95 34.45 -2.56 -3.00
C LEU A 95 33.47 -2.06 -1.93
N GLN A 96 33.70 -0.84 -1.46
CA GLN A 96 32.79 -0.09 -0.58
C GLN A 96 32.21 1.11 -1.35
N LEU A 97 30.94 1.43 -1.08
CA LEU A 97 30.32 2.64 -1.63
C LEU A 97 31.06 3.88 -1.12
N PRO A 98 31.29 4.90 -1.97
CA PRO A 98 31.86 6.16 -1.52
C PRO A 98 30.92 6.84 -0.53
N LYS A 99 31.50 7.44 0.52
CA LYS A 99 30.74 8.24 1.48
C LYS A 99 30.07 9.40 0.73
N GLN A 100 28.76 9.54 0.92
CA GLN A 100 28.06 10.69 0.38
C GLN A 100 28.56 11.93 1.11
N TYR A 101 28.88 12.98 0.35
CA TYR A 101 29.30 14.26 0.91
C TYR A 101 28.16 14.81 1.78
N ASP A 102 28.40 14.90 3.09
CA ASP A 102 27.51 15.58 4.03
C ASP A 102 28.10 16.96 4.35
N ALA A 103 27.38 18.01 3.97
CA ALA A 103 27.82 19.39 4.20
C ALA A 103 27.92 19.74 5.69
N SER A 104 27.24 18.99 6.57
CA SER A 104 27.24 19.23 8.02
C SER A 104 28.51 18.71 8.70
N GLU A 105 29.04 17.54 8.30
CA GLU A 105 30.28 16.96 8.86
C GLU A 105 31.51 17.83 8.59
N HIS A 106 31.52 18.58 7.48
CA HIS A 106 32.63 19.48 7.16
C HIS A 106 32.72 20.71 8.05
N VAL A 107 31.61 21.16 8.63
CA VAL A 107 31.61 22.31 9.55
C VAL A 107 32.20 21.90 10.91
N GLU A 108 31.85 20.72 11.42
CA GLU A 108 32.36 20.23 12.71
C GLU A 108 33.86 19.91 12.67
N GLY A 109 34.34 19.30 11.59
CA GLY A 109 35.77 19.01 11.41
C GLY A 109 36.64 20.28 11.35
N GLN A 110 36.16 21.34 10.70
CA GLN A 110 36.87 22.63 10.64
C GLN A 110 36.90 23.35 11.99
N VAL A 111 35.83 23.24 12.79
CA VAL A 111 35.79 23.85 14.12
C VAL A 111 36.77 23.15 15.06
N GLN A 112 36.78 21.82 15.09
CA GLN A 112 37.69 21.04 15.94
C GLN A 112 39.16 21.29 15.60
N ASP A 113 39.49 21.42 14.31
CA ASP A 113 40.87 21.65 13.87
C ASP A 113 41.36 23.06 14.23
N ARG A 114 40.47 24.08 14.17
CA ARG A 114 40.77 25.44 14.64
C ARG A 114 40.97 25.52 16.15
N VAL A 115 40.16 24.79 16.92
CA VAL A 115 40.25 24.71 18.38
C VAL A 115 41.57 24.07 18.79
N ASN A 116 41.94 22.93 18.20
CA ASN A 116 43.20 22.24 18.51
C ASN A 116 44.44 23.09 18.17
N LYS A 117 44.41 23.84 17.07
CA LYS A 117 45.49 24.75 16.66
C LYS A 117 45.66 25.97 17.59
N ALA A 118 44.59 26.39 18.29
CA ALA A 118 44.64 27.49 19.24
C ALA A 118 45.28 27.10 20.59
N PHE A 119 45.22 25.82 20.97
CA PHE A 119 45.71 25.33 22.26
C PHE A 119 47.14 24.75 22.22
N HIS A 120 47.76 24.63 21.04
CA HIS A 120 49.11 24.08 20.86
C HIS A 120 50.15 25.13 20.39
N LYS A 121 50.03 26.38 20.86
CA LYS A 121 51.00 27.45 20.56
C LYS A 121 51.74 27.91 21.80
#